data_AF-X0SDE9-F1
#
_entry.id   AF-X0SDE9-F1
#
_cell.length_a   1.000
_cell.length_b   1.000
_cell.length_c   1.000
_cell.angle_alpha   90.00
_cell.angle_beta   90.00
_cell.angle_gamma   90.00
#
_symmetry.space_group_name_H-M   'P 1'
#
loop_
_entity.id
_entity.type
_entity.pdbx_description
1 polymer ?
#
loop_
_entity_poly.entity_id
_entity_poly.type
_entity_poly.pdbx_seq_one_letter_code
_entity_poly.pdbx_strand_id
1 'polypeptide(L)'
;NIAMAYGKPIITSDLDTMRECLEGYQGAWFAPVGDSSVIKGKLLELYRKRKSGEAMIYQPPQNTWDEIASKYGEIMSRLRTG
;
A
#
# COMPACT_ATOMS: atom_id res chain seq x y z
N ASN A 1 1.42 1.20 -13.18
CA ASN A 1 0.11 1.36 -12.51
C ASN A 1 0.07 0.53 -11.24
N ILE A 2 0.24 1.18 -10.08
CA ILE A 2 0.18 0.53 -8.76
C ILE A 2 -1.26 0.64 -8.25
N ALA A 3 -1.88 -0.45 -7.82
CA ALA A 3 -3.27 -0.49 -7.34
C ALA A 3 -3.57 0.55 -6.24
N MET A 4 -2.57 0.82 -5.39
CA MET A 4 -2.59 1.83 -4.33
C MET A 4 -2.89 3.24 -4.84
N ALA A 5 -2.29 3.65 -5.96
CA ALA A 5 -2.46 5.00 -6.52
C ALA A 5 -3.91 5.29 -6.96
N TYR A 6 -4.67 4.24 -7.27
CA TYR A 6 -6.10 4.32 -7.59
C TYR A 6 -7.00 4.11 -6.37
N GLY A 7 -6.42 4.02 -5.17
CA GLY A 7 -7.16 3.79 -3.94
C GLY A 7 -7.81 2.42 -3.85
N LYS A 8 -7.31 1.41 -4.59
CA LYS A 8 -7.89 0.06 -4.56
C LYS A 8 -7.39 -0.75 -3.37
N PRO A 9 -8.25 -1.57 -2.73
CA PRO A 9 -7.81 -2.48 -1.69
C PRO A 9 -6.71 -3.44 -2.21
N ILE A 10 -5.73 -3.72 -1.37
CA ILE A 10 -4.61 -4.61 -1.67
C ILE A 10 -4.61 -5.73 -0.62
N ILE A 11 -4.68 -6.97 -1.10
CA ILE A 11 -4.43 -8.17 -0.30
C ILE A 11 -3.06 -8.69 -0.71
N THR A 12 -2.14 -8.81 0.25
CA THR A 12 -0.78 -9.31 -0.01
C THR A 12 -0.32 -10.25 1.11
N SER A 13 0.80 -10.94 0.88
CA SER A 13 1.44 -11.76 1.91
C SER A 13 2.06 -10.87 2.99
N ASP A 14 2.02 -11.36 4.22
CA ASP A 14 2.61 -10.73 5.39
C ASP A 14 4.14 -10.89 5.39
N LEU A 15 4.80 -10.00 4.64
CA LEU A 15 6.25 -9.91 4.52
C LEU A 15 6.68 -8.50 4.95
N ASP A 16 7.84 -8.38 5.60
CA ASP A 16 8.36 -7.10 6.09
C ASP A 16 8.47 -6.06 4.97
N THR A 17 8.99 -6.46 3.80
CA THR A 17 9.07 -5.61 2.62
C THR A 17 7.72 -5.08 2.16
N MET A 18 6.66 -5.87 2.31
CA MET A 18 5.32 -5.47 1.94
C MET A 18 4.67 -4.55 2.98
N ARG A 19 4.99 -4.75 4.26
CA ARG A 19 4.59 -3.83 5.34
C ARG A 19 5.20 -2.46 5.13
N GLU A 20 6.48 -2.40 4.80
CA GLU A 20 7.19 -1.14 4.49
C GLU A 20 6.61 -0.46 3.24
N CYS A 21 6.42 -1.21 2.15
CA CYS A 21 5.90 -0.63 0.89
C CYS A 21 4.49 -0.06 1.01
N LEU A 22 3.66 -0.64 1.88
CA LEU A 22 2.26 -0.26 2.07
C LEU A 22 2.02 0.45 3.40
N GLU A 23 3.09 0.93 4.03
CA GLU A 23 3.01 1.64 5.30
C GLU A 23 2.07 2.85 5.17
N GLY A 24 1.15 2.98 6.14
CA GLY A 24 0.15 4.04 6.15
C GLY A 24 -1.03 3.85 5.18
N TYR A 25 -1.00 2.86 4.28
CA TYR A 25 -2.09 2.62 3.34
C TYR A 25 -3.25 1.86 3.96
N GLN A 26 -4.37 2.55 4.22
CA GLN A 26 -5.56 1.97 4.88
C GLN A 26 -6.26 0.85 4.08
N GLY A 27 -5.98 0.78 2.77
CA GLY A 27 -6.50 -0.28 1.89
C GLY A 27 -5.67 -1.56 1.89
N ALA A 28 -4.55 -1.60 2.61
CA ALA A 28 -3.69 -2.77 2.69
C ALA A 28 -4.19 -3.77 3.73
N TRP A 29 -4.14 -5.05 3.37
CA TRP A 29 -4.39 -6.15 4.29
C TRP A 29 -3.38 -7.27 4.05
N PHE A 30 -2.81 -7.78 5.14
CA PHE A 30 -1.71 -8.74 5.12
C PHE A 30 -2.22 -10.11 5.55
N ALA A 31 -1.99 -11.11 4.70
CA ALA A 31 -2.36 -12.50 4.96
C ALA A 31 -1.11 -13.33 5.33
N PRO A 32 -1.21 -14.31 6.23
CA PRO A 32 -0.13 -15.26 6.47
C PRO A 32 0.30 -15.95 5.18
N VAL A 33 1.62 -16.13 5.00
CA VAL A 33 2.17 -16.79 3.82
C VAL A 33 1.64 -18.22 3.72
N GLY A 34 1.13 -18.59 2.54
CA GLY A 34 0.61 -19.94 2.27
C GLY A 34 -0.82 -20.18 2.72
N ASP A 35 -1.47 -19.23 3.43
CA ASP A 35 -2.86 -19.39 3.85
C ASP A 35 -3.84 -18.80 2.81
N SER A 36 -4.20 -19.62 1.84
CA SER A 36 -5.18 -19.26 0.82
C SER A 36 -6.60 -19.08 1.37
N SER A 37 -6.92 -19.65 2.53
CA SER A 37 -8.25 -19.57 3.14
C SER A 37 -8.54 -18.15 3.65
N VAL A 38 -7.52 -17.54 4.23
CA VAL A 38 -7.52 -16.17 4.76
C VAL A 38 -7.67 -15.17 3.60
N ILE A 39 -6.93 -15.36 2.50
CA ILE A 39 -7.08 -14.57 1.26
C ILE A 39 -8.50 -14.69 0.70
N LYS A 40 -9.03 -15.90 0.58
CA LYS A 40 -10.40 -16.15 0.08
C LYS A 40 -11.45 -15.44 0.92
N GLY A 41 -11.34 -15.54 2.25
CA GLY A 41 -12.24 -14.86 3.19
C GLY A 41 -12.27 -13.36 2.96
N LYS A 42 -11.08 -12.73 2.86
CA LYS A 42 -10.99 -11.30 2.63
C LYS A 42 -11.51 -10.88 1.27
N LEU A 43 -11.21 -11.63 0.22
CA LEU A 43 -11.68 -11.33 -1.13
C LEU A 43 -13.22 -11.37 -1.22
N LEU A 44 -13.86 -12.32 -0.54
CA LEU A 44 -15.32 -12.39 -0.45
C LEU A 44 -15.93 -11.22 0.34
N GLU A 45 -15.29 -10.80 1.43
CA GLU A 45 -15.69 -9.60 2.19
C GLU A 45 -15.67 -8.35 1.28
N LEU A 46 -14.55 -8.10 0.60
CA LEU A 46 -14.39 -6.96 -0.30
C LEU A 46 -15.40 -7.01 -1.46
N TYR A 47 -15.66 -8.20 -2.01
CA TYR A 47 -16.65 -8.37 -3.07
C TYR A 47 -18.07 -8.02 -2.59
N ARG A 48 -18.44 -8.44 -1.37
CA ARG A 48 -19.74 -8.11 -0.78
C ARG A 48 -19.90 -6.62 -0.54
N LYS A 49 -18.89 -5.95 0.02
CA LYS A 49 -18.87 -4.49 0.23
C LYS A 49 -19.02 -3.72 -1.08
N ARG A 50 -18.31 -4.15 -2.12
CA ARG A 50 -18.48 -3.57 -3.47
C ARG A 50 -19.91 -3.77 -3.99
N LYS A 51 -20.49 -4.96 -3.80
CA LYS A 51 -21.85 -5.27 -4.26
C LYS A 51 -22.93 -4.48 -3.51
N SER A 52 -22.72 -4.14 -2.24
CA SER A 52 -23.63 -3.30 -1.47
C SER A 52 -23.54 -1.80 -1.80
N GLY A 53 -22.62 -1.40 -2.69
CA GLY A 53 -22.44 -0.01 -3.08
C GLY A 53 -21.58 0.81 -2.12
N GLU A 54 -20.86 0.16 -1.19
CA GLU A 54 -19.93 0.84 -0.29
C GLU A 54 -18.72 1.35 -1.09
N ALA A 55 -18.36 2.63 -0.90
CA ALA A 55 -17.20 3.22 -1.56
C ALA A 55 -15.91 2.64 -0.96
N MET A 56 -15.12 1.95 -1.79
CA MET A 56 -13.87 1.30 -1.39
C MET A 56 -12.65 2.02 -1.98
N ILE A 57 -12.65 3.36 -1.91
CA ILE A 57 -11.54 4.18 -2.36
C ILE A 57 -10.76 4.64 -1.14
N TYR A 58 -9.55 4.11 -0.99
CA TYR A 58 -8.63 4.47 0.07
C TYR A 58 -7.70 5.58 -0.40
N GLN A 59 -7.38 6.53 0.46
CA GLN A 59 -6.41 7.58 0.09
C GLN A 59 -5.00 6.97 0.02
N PRO A 60 -4.28 7.14 -1.10
CA PRO A 60 -2.88 6.73 -1.17
C PRO A 60 -2.03 7.59 -0.22
N PRO A 61 -0.98 7.03 0.39
CA PRO A 61 -0.02 7.81 1.16
C PRO A 61 0.67 8.86 0.26
N GLN A 62 1.02 10.00 0.84
CA GLN A 62 1.58 11.16 0.12
C GLN A 62 3.05 10.98 -0.32
N ASN A 63 3.53 9.75 -0.50
CA ASN A 63 4.87 9.45 -1.03
C ASN A 63 4.96 9.81 -2.52
N THR A 64 4.91 11.11 -2.84
CA THR A 64 5.00 11.62 -4.21
C THR A 64 6.46 11.64 -4.69
N TRP A 65 6.63 11.78 -5.99
CA TRP A 65 7.97 11.97 -6.58
C TRP A 65 8.69 13.21 -6.02
N ASP A 66 7.95 14.22 -5.58
CA ASP A 66 8.51 15.44 -4.99
C ASP A 66 9.19 15.15 -3.64
N GLU A 67 8.55 14.35 -2.78
CA GLU A 67 9.15 13.96 -1.49
C GLU A 67 10.41 13.10 -1.69
N ILE A 68 10.36 12.18 -2.66
CA ILE A 68 11.51 11.34 -3.01
C ILE A 68 12.66 12.22 -3.52
N ALA A 69 12.37 13.13 -4.46
CA ALA A 69 13.35 14.06 -5.01
C ALA A 69 13.97 14.94 -3.91
N SER A 70 13.16 15.44 -2.98
CA SER A 70 13.62 16.22 -1.83
C SER A 70 14.62 15.42 -0.97
N LYS A 71 14.29 14.19 -0.59
CA LYS A 71 15.17 13.31 0.20
C LYS A 71 16.51 13.05 -0.48
N TYR A 72 16.50 12.77 -1.80
CA TYR A 72 17.75 12.63 -2.56
C TYR A 72 18.54 13.94 -2.63
N GLY A 73 17.87 15.08 -2.78
CA GLY A 73 18.47 16.41 -2.73
C GLY A 73 19.22 16.66 -1.43
N GLU A 74 18.63 16.31 -0.29
CA GLU A 74 19.29 16.43 1.03
C GLU A 74 20.53 15.56 1.13
N ILE A 75 20.46 14.31 0.68
CA ILE A 75 21.60 13.37 0.71
C ILE A 75 22.75 13.91 -0.16
N MET A 76 22.46 14.32 -1.39
CA MET A 76 23.46 14.89 -2.30
C MET A 76 24.08 16.17 -1.73
N SER A 77 23.29 17.01 -1.06
CA SER A 77 23.78 18.21 -0.39
C SER A 77 24.76 17.86 0.73
N ARG A 78 24.40 16.90 1.61
CA ARG A 78 25.26 16.43 2.72
C ARG A 78 26.58 15.86 2.21
N LEU A 79 26.55 15.07 1.14
CA LEU A 79 27.76 14.49 0.53
C LEU A 79 28.68 15.53 -0.11
N ARG A 80 28.16 16.69 -0.53
CA ARG A 80 28.96 17.76 -1.14
C ARG A 80 29.65 18.67 -0.11
N THR A 81 29.10 18.74 1.10
CA THR A 81 29.62 19.56 2.21
C THR A 81 30.44 18.78 3.23
N GLY A 82 30.59 17.46 3.04
CA GLY A 82 31.37 16.56 3.89
C GLY A 82 32.78 16.29 3.35
#